data_AF-A0A7S2GIS0-F1
#
_entry.id   AF-A0A7S2GIS0-F1
#
_cell.length_a   1.000
_cell.length_b   1.000
_cell.length_c   1.000
_cell.angle_alpha   90.00
_cell.angle_beta   90.00
_cell.angle_gamma   90.00
#
_symmetry.space_group_name_H-M   'P 1'
#
loop_
_entity.id
_entity.type
_entity.pdbx_description
1 polymer ?
#
loop_
_entity_poly.entity_id
_entity_poly.type
_entity_poly.pdbx_seq_one_letter_code
_entity_poly.pdbx_strand_id
1 'polypeptide(L)'
;SKLLKRIDEFEGTWLNSNMPAFKPELPRYLVRQLRGSPGSCGGEGELGVRTVAFMGLCIGGGRHRSVYRKGVFGDAAESMVPVNEAALALEKELRRLHPEIDEIIPLTHQDLPDDVELAKTGLFPAIVAGHDHEVINQREGPRGCPVVKAGQDATHAAVIDFSWPQQPGAPPEVEVRHEAVTDWEPEQTLAERIEKIKRPVYELETAVVYEIGPDEVLTSEHVRSGEVTMARLVATALREVLHCDAAIINSGAIRGNKTYSGCVSYGDLKRECPFPSPIVALPLPFSVLQNAVYESRRPWFEVPPGEPPKEVASSLQVDDGMEIDDHRPVTIGHKPPVEDAEHLYVVACDTRVMRRNDVLREYCDRHVERVPPDDAGRPVLPLLAEFFCGQLWRRLIDSTNGLEQAQTLRTASISSAFSMIDADNNGVVDAAELTEAVENRLGHRLSSRIVVEQMLSMMDQDSNGLITEQELRSGVAKMICGHEPVIV
;
A
#
# COMPACT_ATOMS: atom_id res chain seq x y z
N SER A 1 6.35 -10.10 13.68
CA SER A 1 6.38 -9.16 12.54
C SER A 1 5.91 -9.88 11.28
N LYS A 2 5.54 -9.16 10.20
CA LYS A 2 5.08 -9.79 8.93
C LYS A 2 6.11 -10.76 8.33
N LEU A 3 7.41 -10.41 8.41
CA LEU A 3 8.50 -11.25 7.93
C LEU A 3 8.53 -12.62 8.62
N LEU A 4 8.39 -12.65 9.95
CA LEU A 4 8.41 -13.90 10.71
C LEU A 4 7.32 -14.87 10.24
N LYS A 5 6.10 -14.35 10.05
CA LYS A 5 5.00 -15.14 9.51
C LYS A 5 5.32 -15.70 8.11
N ARG A 6 5.98 -14.92 7.25
CA ARG A 6 6.39 -15.38 5.91
C ARG A 6 7.52 -16.40 5.95
N ILE A 7 8.40 -16.31 6.93
CA ILE A 7 9.44 -17.33 7.17
C ILE A 7 8.76 -18.66 7.52
N ASP A 8 7.78 -18.63 8.43
CA ASP A 8 7.05 -19.83 8.89
C ASP A 8 6.17 -20.46 7.78
N GLU A 9 5.67 -19.67 6.84
CA GLU A 9 4.82 -20.14 5.73
C GLU A 9 5.61 -20.77 4.56
N PHE A 10 6.92 -20.56 4.47
CA PHE A 10 7.73 -21.05 3.35
C PHE A 10 8.16 -22.50 3.59
N GLU A 11 7.78 -23.40 2.70
CA GLU A 11 8.13 -24.82 2.79
C GLU A 11 9.58 -25.14 2.38
N GLY A 12 10.31 -24.16 1.84
CA GLY A 12 11.73 -24.27 1.53
C GLY A 12 12.66 -23.92 2.68
N THR A 13 13.96 -23.81 2.40
CA THR A 13 14.97 -23.43 3.40
C THR A 13 15.38 -21.98 3.22
N TRP A 14 15.09 -21.13 4.21
CA TRP A 14 15.70 -19.81 4.30
C TRP A 14 17.16 -19.93 4.76
N LEU A 15 18.07 -19.27 4.06
CA LEU A 15 19.48 -19.23 4.42
C LEU A 15 19.88 -17.85 4.94
N ASN A 16 20.63 -17.82 6.03
CA ASN A 16 21.20 -16.60 6.60
C ASN A 16 22.67 -16.82 6.99
N SER A 17 23.57 -16.45 6.11
CA SER A 17 25.00 -16.67 6.29
C SER A 17 25.73 -15.47 6.91
N ASN A 18 25.15 -14.26 6.88
CA ASN A 18 25.85 -13.02 7.25
C ASN A 18 25.11 -12.07 8.22
N MET A 19 23.94 -12.43 8.74
CA MET A 19 23.21 -11.62 9.73
C MET A 19 23.09 -12.37 11.08
N PRO A 20 24.15 -12.40 11.91
CA PRO A 20 24.26 -13.27 13.08
C PRO A 20 23.28 -12.95 14.20
N ALA A 21 22.84 -11.69 14.37
CA ALA A 21 21.89 -11.32 15.41
C ALA A 21 20.42 -11.56 15.03
N PHE A 22 20.14 -12.01 13.80
CA PHE A 22 18.77 -12.22 13.33
C PHE A 22 18.04 -13.28 14.14
N LYS A 23 16.73 -13.05 14.34
CA LYS A 23 15.82 -14.03 14.93
C LYS A 23 14.57 -14.19 14.06
N PRO A 24 14.11 -15.43 13.80
CA PRO A 24 14.60 -16.71 14.32
C PRO A 24 15.97 -17.10 13.77
N GLU A 25 16.60 -18.10 14.40
CA GLU A 25 17.83 -18.68 13.87
C GLU A 25 17.52 -19.45 12.59
N LEU A 26 18.24 -19.14 11.52
CA LEU A 26 18.10 -19.75 10.21
C LEU A 26 19.42 -20.46 9.84
N PRO A 27 19.37 -21.56 9.08
CA PRO A 27 20.58 -22.24 8.62
C PRO A 27 21.53 -21.30 7.89
N ARG A 28 22.83 -21.35 8.22
CA ARG A 28 23.87 -20.58 7.53
C ARG A 28 24.19 -21.12 6.14
N TYR A 29 23.88 -22.39 5.87
CA TYR A 29 24.14 -23.05 4.60
C TYR A 29 23.25 -24.27 4.45
N LEU A 30 23.17 -24.79 3.23
CA LEU A 30 22.47 -26.03 2.89
C LEU A 30 23.36 -26.93 2.05
N VAL A 31 23.61 -28.16 2.49
CA VAL A 31 24.30 -29.18 1.69
C VAL A 31 23.27 -30.07 0.99
N ARG A 32 23.48 -30.32 -0.31
CA ARG A 32 22.62 -31.15 -1.16
C ARG A 32 23.44 -32.05 -2.06
N GLN A 33 22.94 -33.25 -2.28
CA GLN A 33 23.43 -34.15 -3.33
C GLN A 33 22.62 -33.91 -4.60
N LEU A 34 23.29 -33.45 -5.65
CA LEU A 34 22.77 -33.31 -6.99
C LEU A 34 23.03 -34.60 -7.77
N ARG A 35 22.01 -35.11 -8.46
CA ARG A 35 22.13 -36.30 -9.33
C ARG A 35 22.04 -35.84 -10.78
N GLY A 36 22.94 -36.34 -11.62
CA GLY A 36 22.87 -36.08 -13.06
C GLY A 36 21.56 -36.59 -13.68
N SER A 37 21.21 -36.05 -14.85
CA SER A 37 20.08 -36.54 -15.66
C SER A 37 20.51 -37.76 -16.51
N PRO A 38 19.65 -38.79 -16.67
CA PRO A 38 19.92 -39.90 -17.58
C PRO A 38 20.22 -39.42 -19.00
N GLY A 39 21.30 -39.90 -19.62
CA GLY A 39 21.67 -39.57 -21.00
C GLY A 39 22.53 -38.31 -21.20
N SER A 40 22.87 -37.58 -20.14
CA SER A 40 23.78 -36.42 -20.20
C SER A 40 25.27 -36.79 -20.36
N CYS A 41 25.62 -38.05 -20.06
CA CYS A 41 26.93 -38.63 -20.34
C CYS A 41 26.72 -39.76 -21.33
N GLY A 42 27.31 -39.68 -22.53
CA GLY A 42 27.15 -40.65 -23.63
C GLY A 42 27.78 -42.03 -23.38
N GLY A 43 27.39 -42.71 -22.29
CA GLY A 43 27.78 -44.08 -21.98
C GLY A 43 26.97 -44.62 -20.80
N GLU A 44 26.77 -45.94 -20.77
CA GLU A 44 26.08 -46.71 -19.72
C GLU A 44 26.84 -46.69 -18.37
N GLY A 45 27.18 -45.51 -17.85
CA GLY A 45 27.83 -45.30 -16.56
C GLY A 45 26.84 -44.88 -15.47
N GLU A 46 27.15 -45.24 -14.22
CA GLU A 46 26.39 -44.81 -13.02
C GLU A 46 26.15 -43.29 -13.02
N LEU A 47 24.91 -42.87 -12.71
CA LEU A 47 24.56 -41.47 -12.55
C LEU A 47 25.46 -40.83 -11.49
N GLY A 48 26.34 -39.91 -11.91
CA GLY A 48 27.24 -39.20 -10.99
C GLY A 48 26.44 -38.39 -9.96
N VAL A 49 26.78 -38.58 -8.68
CA VAL A 49 26.25 -37.78 -7.56
C VAL A 49 27.31 -36.74 -7.18
N ARG A 50 26.90 -35.47 -7.08
CA ARG A 50 27.76 -34.35 -6.64
C ARG A 50 27.21 -33.73 -5.37
N THR A 51 28.06 -33.50 -4.38
CA THR A 51 27.70 -32.82 -3.14
C THR A 51 28.01 -31.34 -3.28
N VAL A 52 26.97 -30.50 -3.23
CA VAL A 52 27.07 -29.05 -3.39
C VAL A 52 26.52 -28.37 -2.15
N ALA A 53 27.17 -27.31 -1.71
CA ALA A 53 26.67 -26.45 -0.64
C ALA A 53 26.17 -25.10 -1.16
N PHE A 54 25.11 -24.59 -0.56
CA PHE A 54 24.56 -23.27 -0.80
C PHE A 54 24.72 -22.39 0.44
N MET A 55 25.01 -21.11 0.25
CA MET A 55 25.01 -20.10 1.30
C MET A 55 24.11 -18.92 0.89
N GLY A 56 23.41 -18.30 1.85
CA GLY A 56 22.47 -17.21 1.60
C GLY A 56 22.96 -15.90 2.20
N LEU A 57 23.23 -14.92 1.36
CA LEU A 57 23.92 -13.70 1.73
C LEU A 57 23.10 -12.48 1.32
N CYS A 58 22.88 -11.57 2.28
CA CYS A 58 22.08 -10.36 2.04
C CYS A 58 22.96 -9.11 2.18
N ILE A 59 22.83 -8.15 1.27
CA ILE A 59 23.57 -6.88 1.30
C ILE A 59 23.45 -6.19 2.65
N GLY A 60 24.55 -5.70 3.20
CA GLY A 60 24.60 -5.06 4.50
C GLY A 60 26.02 -5.07 5.06
N GLY A 61 26.20 -4.43 6.22
CA GLY A 61 27.52 -4.28 6.84
C GLY A 61 28.47 -3.37 6.05
N GLY A 62 29.59 -3.00 6.67
CA GLY A 62 30.64 -2.20 6.03
C GLY A 62 30.11 -0.94 5.31
N ARG A 63 30.39 -0.83 4.01
CA ARG A 63 29.93 0.30 3.17
C ARG A 63 28.41 0.35 2.97
N HIS A 64 27.73 -0.77 3.15
CA HIS A 64 26.28 -0.94 2.96
C HIS A 64 25.49 -0.86 4.27
N ARG A 65 26.11 -0.42 5.38
CA ARG A 65 25.47 -0.29 6.70
C ARG A 65 24.21 0.60 6.73
N SER A 66 24.08 1.52 5.76
CA SER A 66 22.97 2.48 5.69
C SER A 66 21.81 2.02 4.80
N VAL A 67 21.88 0.82 4.21
CA VAL A 67 20.82 0.28 3.35
C VAL A 67 19.51 0.08 4.12
N TYR A 68 19.60 -0.24 5.42
CA TYR A 68 18.44 -0.47 6.27
C TYR A 68 18.18 0.68 7.24
N ARG A 69 16.89 0.97 7.47
CA ARG A 69 16.45 1.87 8.55
C ARG A 69 16.61 1.17 9.91
N LYS A 70 16.72 1.96 10.98
CA LYS A 70 16.68 1.45 12.36
C LYS A 70 15.40 0.65 12.62
N GLY A 71 15.47 -0.44 13.38
CA GLY A 71 14.35 -1.33 13.68
C GLY A 71 14.11 -2.45 12.65
N VAL A 72 14.72 -2.37 11.46
CA VAL A 72 14.56 -3.43 10.44
C VAL A 72 15.21 -4.72 10.93
N PHE A 73 14.53 -5.86 10.67
CA PHE A 73 14.92 -7.19 11.15
C PHE A 73 15.05 -7.31 12.69
N GLY A 74 14.36 -6.46 13.46
CA GLY A 74 14.53 -6.42 14.92
C GLY A 74 15.94 -5.96 15.30
N ASP A 75 16.44 -4.92 14.62
CA ASP A 75 17.78 -4.33 14.75
C ASP A 75 18.95 -5.24 14.32
N ALA A 76 18.68 -6.44 13.82
CA ALA A 76 19.72 -7.37 13.38
C ALA A 76 20.57 -6.86 12.20
N ALA A 77 20.08 -5.88 11.44
CA ALA A 77 20.82 -5.22 10.35
C ALA A 77 22.15 -4.61 10.82
N GLU A 78 22.24 -4.15 12.07
CA GLU A 78 23.47 -3.57 12.64
C GLU A 78 24.60 -4.61 12.79
N SER A 79 24.23 -5.89 12.87
CA SER A 79 25.17 -7.00 13.05
C SER A 79 25.68 -7.60 11.74
N MET A 80 25.17 -7.14 10.59
CA MET A 80 25.47 -7.76 9.30
C MET A 80 26.95 -7.67 8.97
N VAL A 81 27.53 -8.80 8.62
CA VAL A 81 28.88 -8.91 8.06
C VAL A 81 28.79 -8.66 6.54
N PRO A 82 29.70 -7.88 5.93
CA PRO A 82 29.73 -7.70 4.47
C PRO A 82 29.68 -9.04 3.73
N VAL A 83 28.89 -9.09 2.65
CA VAL A 83 28.60 -10.33 1.91
C VAL A 83 29.87 -11.05 1.49
N ASN A 84 30.81 -10.37 0.84
CA ASN A 84 32.05 -10.99 0.37
C ASN A 84 32.93 -11.49 1.52
N GLU A 85 32.97 -10.76 2.65
CA GLU A 85 33.71 -11.20 3.85
C GLU A 85 33.08 -12.48 4.44
N ALA A 86 31.76 -12.49 4.60
CA ALA A 86 31.04 -13.64 5.13
C ALA A 86 31.15 -14.87 4.21
N ALA A 87 31.06 -14.66 2.88
CA ALA A 87 31.18 -15.72 1.89
C ALA A 87 32.56 -16.39 1.94
N LEU A 88 33.63 -15.59 1.99
CA LEU A 88 35.01 -16.08 2.06
C LEU A 88 35.31 -16.81 3.37
N ALA A 89 34.76 -16.34 4.49
CA ALA A 89 34.89 -17.00 5.78
C ALA A 89 34.15 -18.35 5.80
N LEU A 90 32.91 -18.36 5.30
CA LEU A 90 32.07 -19.55 5.27
C LEU A 90 32.56 -20.60 4.27
N GLU A 91 33.13 -20.20 3.12
CA GLU A 91 33.77 -21.12 2.16
C GLU A 91 34.85 -21.96 2.85
N LYS A 92 35.78 -21.31 3.55
CA LYS A 92 36.86 -21.99 4.29
C LYS A 92 36.32 -22.90 5.39
N GLU A 93 35.29 -22.43 6.09
CA GLU A 93 34.61 -23.19 7.13
C GLU A 93 33.97 -24.47 6.55
N LEU A 94 33.24 -24.34 5.43
CA LEU A 94 32.57 -25.45 4.76
C LEU A 94 33.55 -26.49 4.22
N ARG A 95 34.63 -26.07 3.54
CA ARG A 95 35.66 -26.99 3.06
C ARG A 95 36.33 -27.78 4.19
N ARG A 96 36.41 -27.20 5.40
CA ARG A 96 36.94 -27.88 6.59
C ARG A 96 35.92 -28.84 7.21
N LEU A 97 34.66 -28.42 7.32
CA LEU A 97 33.61 -29.21 7.99
C LEU A 97 33.08 -30.35 7.11
N HIS A 98 33.07 -30.16 5.80
CA HIS A 98 32.49 -31.07 4.82
C HIS A 98 33.48 -31.30 3.67
N PRO A 99 34.55 -32.09 3.89
CA PRO A 99 35.58 -32.36 2.89
C PRO A 99 35.04 -33.08 1.63
N GLU A 100 33.82 -33.62 1.69
CA GLU A 100 33.11 -34.26 0.59
C GLU A 100 32.39 -33.29 -0.35
N ILE A 101 32.31 -31.99 -0.03
CA ILE A 101 31.71 -30.99 -0.93
C ILE A 101 32.56 -30.86 -2.19
N ASP A 102 31.96 -31.11 -3.35
CA ASP A 102 32.54 -30.83 -4.65
C ASP A 102 32.61 -29.32 -4.89
N GLU A 103 31.49 -28.60 -4.75
CA GLU A 103 31.39 -27.17 -5.03
C GLU A 103 30.49 -26.40 -4.06
N ILE A 104 30.72 -25.09 -3.96
CA ILE A 104 29.95 -24.18 -3.11
C ILE A 104 29.34 -23.08 -4.00
N ILE A 105 28.03 -22.87 -3.93
CA ILE A 105 27.29 -21.90 -4.75
C ILE A 105 26.73 -20.80 -3.83
N PRO A 106 27.27 -19.57 -3.90
CA PRO A 106 26.69 -18.43 -3.18
C PRO A 106 25.36 -17.99 -3.80
N LEU A 107 24.35 -17.81 -2.95
CA LEU A 107 23.11 -17.11 -3.24
C LEU A 107 23.24 -15.69 -2.67
N THR A 108 23.49 -14.69 -3.51
CA THR A 108 23.77 -13.32 -3.06
C THR A 108 22.61 -12.38 -3.40
N HIS A 109 22.41 -11.38 -2.54
CA HIS A 109 21.52 -10.26 -2.81
C HIS A 109 22.31 -8.98 -2.55
N GLN A 110 23.15 -8.56 -3.50
CA GLN A 110 24.02 -7.37 -3.44
C GLN A 110 24.25 -6.79 -4.84
N ASP A 111 24.83 -5.59 -4.92
CA ASP A 111 25.12 -4.92 -6.20
C ASP A 111 26.09 -5.74 -7.08
N LEU A 112 25.92 -5.66 -8.40
CA LEU A 112 26.77 -6.36 -9.37
C LEU A 112 28.28 -6.15 -9.14
N PRO A 113 28.82 -4.95 -8.86
CA PRO A 113 30.25 -4.78 -8.66
C PRO A 113 30.82 -5.62 -7.51
N ASP A 114 30.04 -5.83 -6.44
CA ASP A 114 30.47 -6.66 -5.30
C ASP A 114 30.43 -8.15 -5.65
N ASP A 115 29.42 -8.60 -6.41
CA ASP A 115 29.38 -9.97 -6.93
C ASP A 115 30.54 -10.25 -7.90
N VAL A 116 30.90 -9.28 -8.73
CA VAL A 116 32.07 -9.35 -9.63
C VAL A 116 33.37 -9.49 -8.83
N GLU A 117 33.52 -8.75 -7.73
CA GLU A 117 34.67 -8.92 -6.82
C GLU A 117 34.70 -10.32 -6.20
N LEU A 118 33.56 -10.86 -5.80
CA LEU A 118 33.46 -12.22 -5.27
C LEU A 118 33.81 -13.27 -6.32
N ALA A 119 33.33 -13.12 -7.55
CA ALA A 119 33.65 -14.02 -8.66
C ALA A 119 35.15 -14.03 -8.99
N LYS A 120 35.80 -12.87 -8.92
CA LYS A 120 37.26 -12.72 -9.17
C LYS A 120 38.13 -13.50 -8.19
N THR A 121 37.61 -13.91 -7.04
CA THR A 121 38.33 -14.77 -6.08
C THR A 121 38.65 -16.16 -6.66
N GLY A 122 37.87 -16.63 -7.65
CA GLY A 122 38.04 -17.94 -8.26
C GLY A 122 37.62 -19.12 -7.40
N LEU A 123 36.92 -18.88 -6.28
CA LEU A 123 36.52 -19.94 -5.34
C LEU A 123 35.22 -20.65 -5.73
N PHE A 124 34.32 -19.96 -6.42
CA PHE A 124 32.96 -20.43 -6.69
C PHE A 124 32.78 -20.77 -8.17
N PRO A 125 32.01 -21.83 -8.51
CA PRO A 125 31.73 -22.21 -9.90
C PRO A 125 30.75 -21.24 -10.57
N ALA A 126 29.82 -20.66 -9.80
CA ALA A 126 28.81 -19.70 -10.21
C ALA A 126 28.32 -18.92 -8.98
N ILE A 127 27.79 -17.71 -9.19
CA ILE A 127 27.11 -16.90 -8.17
C ILE A 127 25.68 -16.68 -8.65
N VAL A 128 24.71 -17.15 -7.88
CA VAL A 128 23.28 -16.89 -8.12
C VAL A 128 22.92 -15.62 -7.37
N ALA A 129 22.83 -14.51 -8.10
CA ALA A 129 22.74 -13.17 -7.55
C ALA A 129 21.35 -12.52 -7.74
N GLY A 130 21.11 -11.44 -7.00
CA GLY A 130 19.93 -10.57 -7.09
C GLY A 130 20.29 -9.11 -6.78
N HIS A 131 19.30 -8.30 -6.41
CA HIS A 131 19.40 -6.85 -6.06
C HIS A 131 19.28 -5.84 -7.20
N ASP A 132 20.04 -5.96 -8.29
CA ASP A 132 20.08 -4.92 -9.35
C ASP A 132 18.84 -4.92 -10.26
N HIS A 133 18.00 -5.95 -10.20
CA HIS A 133 16.77 -6.12 -11.00
C HIS A 133 16.96 -6.22 -12.53
N GLU A 134 18.20 -6.30 -13.00
CA GLU A 134 18.55 -6.54 -14.40
C GLU A 134 18.79 -8.02 -14.70
N VAL A 135 18.65 -8.41 -15.97
CA VAL A 135 19.03 -9.75 -16.46
C VAL A 135 20.53 -9.76 -16.74
N ILE A 136 21.30 -10.52 -15.97
CA ILE A 136 22.77 -10.48 -15.99
C ILE A 136 23.35 -11.90 -16.11
N ASN A 137 24.35 -12.04 -16.99
CA ASN A 137 25.21 -13.22 -17.09
C ASN A 137 26.65 -12.74 -17.37
N GLN A 138 27.31 -12.20 -16.34
CA GLN A 138 28.67 -11.68 -16.47
C GLN A 138 29.67 -12.70 -15.94
N ARG A 139 30.68 -13.05 -16.73
CA ARG A 139 31.71 -14.03 -16.33
C ARG A 139 32.99 -13.34 -15.90
N GLU A 140 33.48 -13.73 -14.73
CA GLU A 140 34.63 -13.08 -14.10
C GLU A 140 35.56 -14.09 -13.42
N GLY A 141 36.79 -13.64 -13.14
CA GLY A 141 37.78 -14.43 -12.42
C GLY A 141 38.42 -15.56 -13.23
N PRO A 142 39.38 -16.28 -12.61
CA PRO A 142 40.22 -17.26 -13.31
C PRO A 142 39.46 -18.51 -13.78
N ARG A 143 38.30 -18.80 -13.19
CA ARG A 143 37.42 -19.91 -13.57
C ARG A 143 36.31 -19.53 -14.55
N GLY A 144 36.21 -18.25 -14.95
CA GLY A 144 35.08 -17.76 -15.76
C GLY A 144 33.73 -17.92 -15.04
N CYS A 145 33.72 -17.65 -13.73
CA CYS A 145 32.57 -17.77 -12.84
C CYS A 145 31.45 -16.84 -13.32
N PRO A 146 30.27 -17.35 -13.72
CA PRO A 146 29.14 -16.51 -14.07
C PRO A 146 28.48 -15.95 -12.80
N VAL A 147 28.31 -14.63 -12.79
CA VAL A 147 27.39 -13.88 -11.92
C VAL A 147 26.06 -13.80 -12.65
N VAL A 148 25.04 -14.45 -12.11
CA VAL A 148 23.75 -14.66 -12.77
C VAL A 148 22.63 -13.92 -12.02
N LYS A 149 21.92 -13.01 -12.68
CA LYS A 149 20.71 -12.34 -12.14
C LYS A 149 19.55 -12.50 -13.12
N ALA A 150 18.39 -12.92 -12.63
CA ALA A 150 17.23 -13.22 -13.47
C ALA A 150 16.28 -12.00 -13.66
N GLY A 151 16.73 -10.78 -13.41
CA GLY A 151 15.88 -9.59 -13.43
C GLY A 151 15.01 -9.45 -12.18
N GLN A 152 13.76 -9.01 -12.39
CA GLN A 152 12.74 -8.82 -11.35
C GLN A 152 11.37 -9.35 -11.81
N ASP A 153 10.43 -9.43 -10.86
CA ASP A 153 9.02 -9.76 -11.07
C ASP A 153 8.77 -11.08 -11.83
N ALA A 154 9.71 -12.01 -11.73
CA ALA A 154 9.70 -13.29 -12.44
C ALA A 154 9.51 -13.12 -13.97
N THR A 155 10.05 -12.05 -14.56
CA THR A 155 10.04 -11.87 -16.02
C THR A 155 10.92 -12.91 -16.73
N HIS A 156 12.00 -13.34 -16.08
CA HIS A 156 12.90 -14.37 -16.59
C HIS A 156 13.20 -15.43 -15.52
N ALA A 157 13.45 -16.65 -15.96
CA ALA A 157 14.05 -17.72 -15.17
C ALA A 157 15.49 -17.96 -15.65
N ALA A 158 16.44 -18.04 -14.72
CA ALA A 158 17.81 -18.42 -15.04
C ALA A 158 18.00 -19.94 -14.87
N VAL A 159 18.39 -20.62 -15.93
CA VAL A 159 18.76 -22.04 -15.94
C VAL A 159 20.29 -22.13 -15.97
N ILE A 160 20.87 -22.76 -14.95
CA ILE A 160 22.32 -22.89 -14.79
C ILE A 160 22.68 -24.37 -14.83
N ASP A 161 23.27 -24.81 -15.93
CA ASP A 161 23.71 -26.18 -16.13
C ASP A 161 25.17 -26.34 -15.68
N PHE A 162 25.43 -27.35 -14.84
CA PHE A 162 26.78 -27.68 -14.38
C PHE A 162 27.20 -29.05 -14.94
N SER A 163 28.32 -29.06 -15.67
CA SER A 163 28.87 -30.24 -16.32
C SER A 163 30.24 -30.58 -15.73
N TRP A 164 30.32 -31.66 -14.95
CA TRP A 164 31.60 -32.09 -14.35
C TRP A 164 32.38 -33.01 -15.29
N PRO A 165 33.67 -32.72 -15.53
CA PRO A 165 34.54 -33.63 -16.26
C PRO A 165 34.72 -34.97 -15.51
N GLN A 166 35.08 -36.02 -16.25
CA GLN A 166 35.43 -37.32 -15.66
C GLN A 166 36.71 -37.27 -14.80
N GLN A 167 37.55 -36.26 -15.01
CA GLN A 167 38.76 -36.06 -14.22
C GLN A 167 38.41 -35.70 -12.76
N PRO A 168 38.87 -36.49 -11.77
CA PRO A 168 38.65 -36.17 -10.36
C PRO A 168 39.21 -34.79 -9.98
N GLY A 169 38.41 -33.98 -9.30
CA GLY A 169 38.80 -32.65 -8.83
C GLY A 169 38.82 -31.56 -9.90
N ALA A 170 38.45 -31.84 -11.15
CA ALA A 170 38.28 -30.81 -12.16
C ALA A 170 37.02 -29.95 -11.86
N PRO A 171 37.10 -28.62 -12.02
CA PRO A 171 35.93 -27.76 -11.85
C PRO A 171 34.87 -28.05 -12.92
N PRO A 172 33.57 -27.86 -12.63
CA PRO A 172 32.52 -27.98 -13.63
C PRO A 172 32.64 -26.88 -14.68
N GLU A 173 32.29 -27.23 -15.92
CA GLU A 173 31.87 -26.26 -16.93
C GLU A 173 30.45 -25.79 -16.58
N VAL A 174 30.19 -24.48 -16.71
CA VAL A 174 28.90 -23.89 -16.34
C VAL A 174 28.31 -23.20 -17.55
N GLU A 175 27.10 -23.57 -17.95
CA GLU A 175 26.31 -22.90 -18.98
C GLU A 175 25.11 -22.19 -18.33
N VAL A 176 24.75 -21.01 -18.84
CA VAL A 176 23.67 -20.20 -18.29
C VAL A 176 22.74 -19.76 -19.41
N ARG A 177 21.44 -20.00 -19.24
CA ARG A 177 20.37 -19.52 -20.11
C ARG A 177 19.38 -18.70 -19.30
N HIS A 178 18.90 -17.62 -19.89
CA HIS A 178 17.76 -16.87 -19.36
C HIS A 178 16.57 -17.12 -20.28
N GLU A 179 15.49 -17.62 -19.71
CA GLU A 179 14.27 -17.92 -20.44
C GLU A 179 13.21 -16.92 -20.00
N ALA A 180 12.52 -16.31 -20.96
CA ALA A 180 11.38 -15.46 -20.63
C ALA A 180 10.27 -16.36 -20.08
N VAL A 181 9.74 -16.04 -18.91
CA VAL A 181 8.69 -16.85 -18.28
C VAL A 181 7.41 -16.86 -19.14
N THR A 182 7.21 -15.82 -19.96
CA THR A 182 6.11 -15.74 -20.93
C THR A 182 6.19 -16.75 -22.07
N ASP A 183 7.34 -17.40 -22.28
CA ASP A 183 7.52 -18.43 -23.30
C ASP A 183 6.94 -19.78 -22.85
N TRP A 184 6.50 -19.88 -21.59
CA TRP A 184 6.00 -21.09 -20.97
C TRP A 184 4.50 -20.97 -20.64
N GLU A 185 3.76 -22.04 -20.92
CA GLU A 185 2.35 -22.13 -20.55
C GLU A 185 2.18 -22.19 -19.02
N PRO A 186 1.24 -21.42 -18.43
CA PRO A 186 0.96 -21.48 -17.01
C PRO A 186 0.51 -22.89 -16.58
N GLU A 187 1.05 -23.38 -15.45
CA GLU A 187 0.51 -24.59 -14.83
C GLU A 187 -0.89 -24.30 -14.29
N GLN A 188 -1.88 -25.05 -14.78
CA GLN A 188 -3.30 -24.74 -14.59
C GLN A 188 -3.71 -24.74 -13.12
N THR A 189 -3.23 -25.70 -12.32
CA THR A 189 -3.58 -25.81 -10.90
C THR A 189 -3.09 -24.60 -10.10
N LEU A 190 -1.87 -24.13 -10.40
CA LEU A 190 -1.28 -22.94 -9.81
C LEU A 190 -2.01 -21.67 -10.27
N ALA A 191 -2.38 -21.58 -11.55
CA ALA A 191 -3.16 -20.47 -12.09
C ALA A 191 -4.51 -20.34 -11.37
N GLU A 192 -5.27 -21.44 -11.22
CA GLU A 192 -6.55 -21.48 -10.50
C GLU A 192 -6.38 -21.07 -9.02
N ARG A 193 -5.29 -21.51 -8.37
CA ARG A 193 -4.97 -21.11 -7.00
C ARG A 193 -4.66 -19.62 -6.90
N ILE A 194 -3.91 -19.06 -7.84
CA ILE A 194 -3.58 -17.63 -7.90
C ILE A 194 -4.85 -16.81 -8.11
N GLU A 195 -5.74 -17.23 -9.03
CA GLU A 195 -7.03 -16.56 -9.23
C GLU A 195 -7.87 -16.55 -7.95
N LYS A 196 -7.96 -17.69 -7.26
CA LYS A 196 -8.67 -17.76 -5.98
C LYS A 196 -8.10 -16.82 -4.91
N ILE A 197 -6.77 -16.67 -4.87
CA ILE A 197 -6.08 -15.75 -3.95
C ILE A 197 -6.29 -14.29 -4.35
N LYS A 198 -6.29 -13.99 -5.66
CA LYS A 198 -6.48 -12.63 -6.18
C LYS A 198 -7.93 -12.17 -6.13
N ARG A 199 -8.89 -13.10 -6.16
CA ARG A 199 -10.33 -12.77 -6.24
C ARG A 199 -10.79 -11.77 -5.18
N PRO A 200 -10.50 -11.93 -3.86
CA PRO A 200 -10.89 -10.93 -2.88
C PRO A 200 -10.27 -9.55 -3.11
N VAL A 201 -9.03 -9.50 -3.64
CA VAL A 201 -8.36 -8.25 -3.99
C VAL A 201 -9.04 -7.59 -5.19
N TYR A 202 -9.39 -8.38 -6.21
CA TYR A 202 -10.12 -7.88 -7.38
C TYR A 202 -11.53 -7.40 -7.02
N GLU A 203 -12.26 -8.17 -6.22
CA GLU A 203 -13.57 -7.79 -5.67
C GLU A 203 -13.44 -6.46 -4.91
N LEU A 204 -12.40 -6.30 -4.08
CA LEU A 204 -12.17 -5.06 -3.34
C LEU A 204 -11.85 -3.89 -4.28
N GLU A 205 -11.00 -4.09 -5.28
CA GLU A 205 -10.58 -3.01 -6.18
C GLU A 205 -11.70 -2.60 -7.17
N THR A 206 -12.64 -3.48 -7.45
CA THR A 206 -13.78 -3.23 -8.36
C THR A 206 -15.08 -2.87 -7.65
N ALA A 207 -15.16 -3.04 -6.33
CA ALA A 207 -16.30 -2.65 -5.52
C ALA A 207 -16.64 -1.16 -5.71
N VAL A 208 -17.80 -0.88 -6.30
CA VAL A 208 -18.29 0.48 -6.52
C VAL A 208 -18.76 1.05 -5.18
N VAL A 209 -18.23 2.21 -4.82
CA VAL A 209 -18.55 2.90 -3.55
C VAL A 209 -19.35 4.18 -3.79
N TYR A 210 -19.34 4.69 -5.02
CA TYR A 210 -20.09 5.89 -5.41
C TYR A 210 -20.55 5.77 -6.86
N GLU A 211 -21.83 6.03 -7.11
CA GLU A 211 -22.35 6.21 -8.46
C GLU A 211 -22.34 7.69 -8.81
N ILE A 212 -21.72 8.03 -9.93
CA ILE A 212 -21.60 9.39 -10.43
C ILE A 212 -22.87 9.70 -11.23
N GLY A 213 -23.53 10.82 -10.91
CA GLY A 213 -24.72 11.26 -11.63
C GLY A 213 -24.47 11.50 -13.14
N PRO A 214 -25.51 11.45 -13.99
CA PRO A 214 -25.34 11.59 -15.44
C PRO A 214 -24.71 12.92 -15.88
N ASP A 215 -24.91 13.99 -15.11
CA ASP A 215 -24.36 15.32 -15.35
C ASP A 215 -23.14 15.65 -14.46
N GLU A 216 -22.71 14.70 -13.62
CA GLU A 216 -21.58 14.87 -12.72
C GLU A 216 -20.30 14.35 -13.37
N VAL A 217 -19.21 15.10 -13.22
CA VAL A 217 -17.87 14.69 -13.68
C VAL A 217 -16.89 14.89 -12.54
N LEU A 218 -16.26 13.78 -12.13
CA LEU A 218 -15.17 13.81 -11.17
C LEU A 218 -13.85 13.72 -11.93
N THR A 219 -12.91 14.62 -11.67
CA THR A 219 -11.57 14.56 -12.27
C THR A 219 -10.49 14.91 -11.26
N SER A 220 -9.34 14.25 -11.38
CA SER A 220 -8.08 14.59 -10.70
C SER A 220 -6.98 15.00 -11.68
N GLU A 221 -7.31 15.13 -12.96
CA GLU A 221 -6.38 15.65 -13.96
C GLU A 221 -6.02 17.11 -13.64
N HIS A 222 -4.75 17.47 -13.81
CA HIS A 222 -4.27 18.82 -13.51
C HIS A 222 -4.44 19.28 -12.05
N VAL A 223 -4.58 18.36 -11.09
CA VAL A 223 -4.73 18.66 -9.65
C VAL A 223 -3.62 19.55 -9.09
N ARG A 224 -2.44 19.60 -9.72
CA ARG A 224 -1.31 20.43 -9.29
C ARG A 224 -1.31 21.84 -9.86
N SER A 225 -2.17 22.15 -10.82
CA SER A 225 -2.20 23.43 -11.52
C SER A 225 -3.59 24.08 -11.47
N GLY A 226 -4.53 23.52 -10.73
CA GLY A 226 -5.86 24.09 -10.51
C GLY A 226 -6.72 23.26 -9.57
N GLU A 227 -7.94 23.77 -9.34
CA GLU A 227 -8.96 23.09 -8.53
C GLU A 227 -9.63 21.99 -9.35
N VAL A 228 -9.90 20.84 -8.70
CA VAL A 228 -10.45 19.66 -9.38
C VAL A 228 -11.53 18.99 -8.54
N THR A 229 -12.53 18.42 -9.20
CA THR A 229 -13.74 17.91 -8.54
C THR A 229 -13.49 16.67 -7.69
N MET A 230 -12.54 15.79 -8.06
CA MET A 230 -12.19 14.63 -7.24
C MET A 230 -11.53 15.04 -5.92
N ALA A 231 -10.64 16.02 -5.95
CA ALA A 231 -9.98 16.51 -4.73
C ALA A 231 -10.97 17.23 -3.81
N ARG A 232 -11.92 17.99 -4.38
CA ARG A 232 -13.03 18.61 -3.64
C ARG A 232 -13.92 17.56 -2.98
N LEU A 233 -14.29 16.48 -3.68
CA LEU A 233 -15.04 15.36 -3.10
C LEU A 233 -14.29 14.68 -1.95
N VAL A 234 -12.98 14.41 -2.11
CA VAL A 234 -12.15 13.85 -1.04
C VAL A 234 -12.11 14.78 0.17
N ALA A 235 -11.90 16.08 -0.02
CA ALA A 235 -11.92 17.05 1.08
C ALA A 235 -13.30 17.11 1.76
N THR A 236 -14.40 17.15 1.00
CA THR A 236 -15.78 17.08 1.54
C THR A 236 -15.99 15.84 2.39
N ALA A 237 -15.53 14.67 1.91
CA ALA A 237 -15.64 13.43 2.65
C ALA A 237 -14.91 13.48 4.00
N LEU A 238 -13.70 14.05 4.01
CA LEU A 238 -12.93 14.26 5.24
C LEU A 238 -13.64 15.22 6.21
N ARG A 239 -14.16 16.34 5.71
CA ARG A 239 -14.91 17.30 6.53
C ARG A 239 -16.11 16.62 7.20
N GLU A 240 -16.92 15.90 6.43
CA GLU A 240 -18.14 15.26 6.93
C GLU A 240 -17.86 14.18 7.96
N VAL A 241 -16.93 13.27 7.67
CA VAL A 241 -16.63 12.13 8.57
C VAL A 241 -15.95 12.58 9.85
N LEU A 242 -15.12 13.61 9.79
CA LEU A 242 -14.45 14.16 10.97
C LEU A 242 -15.27 15.25 11.67
N HIS A 243 -16.48 15.56 11.17
CA HIS A 243 -17.36 16.61 11.69
C HIS A 243 -16.63 17.94 11.91
N CYS A 244 -15.77 18.29 10.95
CA CYS A 244 -15.00 19.54 10.94
C CYS A 244 -15.77 20.64 10.22
N ASP A 245 -15.39 21.90 10.46
CA ASP A 245 -15.98 23.06 9.77
C ASP A 245 -15.51 23.16 8.31
N ALA A 246 -14.29 22.67 8.06
CA ALA A 246 -13.64 22.65 6.76
C ALA A 246 -12.65 21.49 6.67
N ALA A 247 -12.21 21.18 5.45
CA ALA A 247 -11.12 20.27 5.15
C ALA A 247 -10.26 20.82 4.00
N ILE A 248 -8.96 20.65 4.16
CA ILE A 248 -7.97 20.94 3.13
C ILE A 248 -7.11 19.71 2.87
N ILE A 249 -6.81 19.47 1.59
CA ILE A 249 -5.91 18.40 1.18
C ILE A 249 -4.87 18.93 0.21
N ASN A 250 -3.66 18.40 0.33
CA ASN A 250 -2.59 18.77 -0.58
C ASN A 250 -2.82 18.15 -1.96
N SER A 251 -2.65 18.91 -3.05
CA SER A 251 -2.70 18.41 -4.42
C SER A 251 -1.77 17.22 -4.66
N GLY A 252 -0.61 17.18 -3.98
CA GLY A 252 0.33 16.06 -4.09
C GLY A 252 -0.17 14.73 -3.51
N ALA A 253 -1.21 14.75 -2.68
CA ALA A 253 -1.83 13.58 -2.06
C ALA A 253 -2.82 12.87 -2.98
N ILE A 254 -3.36 13.58 -3.99
CA ILE A 254 -4.30 13.08 -5.00
C ILE A 254 -3.50 12.64 -6.25
N ARG A 255 -3.65 11.38 -6.67
CA ARG A 255 -2.71 10.70 -7.59
C ARG A 255 -3.35 10.03 -8.80
N GLY A 256 -4.67 10.00 -8.91
CA GLY A 256 -5.36 9.24 -9.95
C GLY A 256 -5.10 9.76 -11.36
N ASN A 257 -4.95 11.07 -11.53
CA ASN A 257 -4.76 11.76 -12.81
C ASN A 257 -5.72 11.22 -13.89
N LYS A 258 -7.00 11.19 -13.53
CA LYS A 258 -8.06 10.55 -14.30
C LYS A 258 -9.36 11.32 -14.19
N THR A 259 -10.11 11.34 -15.27
CA THR A 259 -11.53 11.71 -15.29
C THR A 259 -12.41 10.46 -15.14
N TYR A 260 -13.41 10.56 -14.26
CA TYR A 260 -14.33 9.49 -13.87
C TYR A 260 -15.75 9.84 -14.32
N SER A 261 -16.43 8.84 -14.88
CA SER A 261 -17.84 8.90 -15.25
C SER A 261 -18.54 7.59 -14.86
N GLY A 262 -19.82 7.67 -14.52
CA GLY A 262 -20.66 6.55 -14.11
C GLY A 262 -20.43 6.08 -12.67
N CYS A 263 -19.19 5.81 -12.25
CA CYS A 263 -18.92 5.37 -10.87
C CYS A 263 -17.46 5.58 -10.41
N VAL A 264 -17.26 5.48 -9.10
CA VAL A 264 -15.96 5.39 -8.42
C VAL A 264 -15.90 4.07 -7.64
N SER A 265 -14.85 3.27 -7.85
CA SER A 265 -14.59 2.08 -7.05
C SER A 265 -13.68 2.34 -5.87
N TYR A 266 -13.65 1.42 -4.90
CA TYR A 266 -12.66 1.47 -3.83
C TYR A 266 -11.22 1.40 -4.37
N GLY A 267 -10.98 0.65 -5.46
CA GLY A 267 -9.69 0.66 -6.16
C GLY A 267 -9.36 1.98 -6.85
N ASP A 268 -10.36 2.76 -7.29
CA ASP A 268 -10.15 4.14 -7.73
C ASP A 268 -9.74 5.04 -6.56
N LEU A 269 -10.42 4.97 -5.41
CA LEU A 269 -10.05 5.74 -4.20
C LEU A 269 -8.62 5.41 -3.72
N LYS A 270 -8.26 4.13 -3.72
CA LYS A 270 -6.90 3.66 -3.37
C LYS A 270 -5.84 4.22 -4.33
N ARG A 271 -6.16 4.35 -5.62
CA ARG A 271 -5.26 4.98 -6.61
C ARG A 271 -5.19 6.48 -6.43
N GLU A 272 -6.29 7.13 -6.07
CA GLU A 272 -6.31 8.56 -5.78
C GLU A 272 -5.52 8.90 -4.52
N CYS A 273 -5.70 8.14 -3.45
CA CYS A 273 -5.07 8.35 -2.15
C CYS A 273 -4.21 7.13 -1.73
N PRO A 274 -3.07 6.87 -2.41
CA PRO A 274 -2.29 5.64 -2.21
C PRO A 274 -1.45 5.62 -0.92
N PHE A 275 -1.35 6.76 -0.23
CA PHE A 275 -0.57 6.88 0.99
C PHE A 275 -1.50 6.84 2.22
N PRO A 276 -1.12 6.13 3.30
CA PRO A 276 -1.88 6.11 4.55
C PRO A 276 -1.62 7.39 5.36
N SER A 277 -1.83 8.53 4.72
CA SER A 277 -1.60 9.85 5.28
C SER A 277 -2.60 10.11 6.42
N PRO A 278 -2.12 10.41 7.64
CA PRO A 278 -2.99 10.67 8.78
C PRO A 278 -3.60 12.06 8.67
N ILE A 279 -4.93 12.12 8.72
CA ILE A 279 -5.73 13.34 8.75
C ILE A 279 -6.08 13.67 10.20
N VAL A 280 -5.83 14.91 10.59
CA VAL A 280 -6.09 15.46 11.93
C VAL A 280 -7.03 16.66 11.86
N ALA A 281 -7.66 17.00 12.97
CA ALA A 281 -8.53 18.15 13.12
C ALA A 281 -7.78 19.30 13.82
N LEU A 282 -7.48 20.38 13.12
CA LEU A 282 -6.68 21.50 13.62
C LEU A 282 -7.57 22.74 13.88
N PRO A 283 -7.71 23.22 15.13
CA PRO A 283 -8.37 24.48 15.44
C PRO A 283 -7.54 25.69 14.98
N LEU A 284 -8.08 26.52 14.09
CA LEU A 284 -7.41 27.72 13.58
C LEU A 284 -8.38 28.85 13.19
N PRO A 285 -7.94 30.12 13.25
CA PRO A 285 -8.72 31.25 12.74
C PRO A 285 -8.92 31.15 11.22
N PHE A 286 -10.07 31.64 10.73
CA PHE A 286 -10.38 31.63 9.29
C PHE A 286 -9.32 32.36 8.45
N SER A 287 -8.70 33.42 8.97
CA SER A 287 -7.63 34.16 8.29
C SER A 287 -6.39 33.30 8.03
N VAL A 288 -6.06 32.38 8.94
CA VAL A 288 -4.95 31.43 8.78
C VAL A 288 -5.27 30.43 7.67
N LEU A 289 -6.50 29.89 7.65
CA LEU A 289 -6.97 29.02 6.57
C LEU A 289 -6.89 29.73 5.21
N GLN A 290 -7.45 30.92 5.15
CA GLN A 290 -7.53 31.71 3.93
C GLN A 290 -6.14 32.01 3.36
N ASN A 291 -5.20 32.42 4.21
CA ASN A 291 -3.82 32.69 3.80
C ASN A 291 -3.07 31.42 3.42
N ALA A 292 -3.26 30.31 4.15
CA ALA A 292 -2.64 29.04 3.81
C ALA A 292 -3.05 28.55 2.43
N VAL A 293 -4.35 28.64 2.10
CA VAL A 293 -4.89 28.29 0.78
C VAL A 293 -4.33 29.23 -0.28
N TYR A 294 -4.46 30.54 -0.10
CA TYR A 294 -3.99 31.53 -1.07
C TYR A 294 -2.50 31.40 -1.39
N GLU A 295 -1.63 31.44 -0.37
CA GLU A 295 -0.17 31.40 -0.56
C GLU A 295 0.25 30.09 -1.23
N SER A 296 -0.39 28.97 -0.89
CA SER A 296 -0.09 27.68 -1.53
C SER A 296 -0.46 27.63 -3.01
N ARG A 297 -1.43 28.44 -3.45
CA ARG A 297 -1.98 28.46 -4.81
C ARG A 297 -1.34 29.52 -5.70
N ARG A 298 -0.50 30.42 -5.17
CA ARG A 298 0.16 31.50 -5.94
C ARG A 298 0.79 31.03 -7.26
N PRO A 299 1.48 29.87 -7.34
CA PRO A 299 2.01 29.39 -8.62
C PRO A 299 0.96 29.10 -9.71
N TRP A 300 -0.32 28.96 -9.35
CA TRP A 300 -1.41 28.77 -10.31
C TRP A 300 -1.77 30.06 -11.04
N PHE A 301 -1.63 31.22 -10.39
CA PHE A 301 -2.17 32.49 -10.90
C PHE A 301 -1.16 33.64 -10.99
N GLU A 302 -0.07 33.61 -10.22
CA GLU A 302 1.06 34.53 -10.36
C GLU A 302 2.02 34.06 -11.47
N VAL A 303 1.48 33.89 -12.67
CA VAL A 303 2.23 33.49 -13.87
C VAL A 303 2.36 34.67 -14.84
N PRO A 304 3.45 34.75 -15.61
CA PRO A 304 3.58 35.76 -16.65
C PRO A 304 2.38 35.74 -17.63
N PRO A 305 1.97 36.89 -18.18
CA PRO A 305 0.85 36.95 -19.12
C PRO A 305 1.02 35.96 -20.29
N GLY A 306 0.04 35.08 -20.46
CA GLY A 306 0.02 34.07 -21.53
C GLY A 306 0.70 32.74 -21.19
N GLU A 307 1.31 32.60 -20.01
CA GLU A 307 1.80 31.30 -19.52
C GLU A 307 0.69 30.52 -18.79
N PRO A 308 0.68 29.17 -18.89
CA PRO A 308 -0.25 28.35 -18.14
C PRO A 308 0.10 28.34 -16.63
N PRO A 309 -0.86 28.00 -15.76
CA PRO A 309 -0.62 27.76 -14.34
C PRO A 309 0.55 26.78 -14.11
N LYS A 310 1.41 27.09 -13.14
CA LYS A 310 2.54 26.20 -12.80
C LYS A 310 2.06 25.06 -11.92
N GLU A 311 2.54 23.85 -12.21
CA GLU A 311 2.27 22.69 -11.36
C GLU A 311 3.03 22.79 -10.04
N VAL A 312 2.30 22.63 -8.94
CA VAL A 312 2.82 22.65 -7.58
C VAL A 312 2.08 21.61 -6.74
N ALA A 313 2.84 20.62 -6.29
CA ALA A 313 2.30 19.51 -5.50
C ALA A 313 2.02 19.89 -4.04
N SER A 314 2.26 21.14 -3.62
CA SER A 314 2.00 21.65 -2.27
C SER A 314 0.77 22.57 -2.17
N SER A 315 0.09 22.84 -3.29
CA SER A 315 -1.12 23.65 -3.28
C SER A 315 -2.27 22.94 -2.60
N LEU A 316 -3.12 23.71 -1.92
CA LEU A 316 -4.24 23.17 -1.17
C LEU A 316 -5.51 23.13 -2.02
N GLN A 317 -6.18 21.98 -1.99
CA GLN A 317 -7.54 21.75 -2.45
C GLN A 317 -8.47 21.91 -1.24
N VAL A 318 -9.70 22.36 -1.50
CA VAL A 318 -10.70 22.71 -0.46
C VAL A 318 -11.95 21.86 -0.61
N ASP A 319 -12.68 21.64 0.48
CA ASP A 319 -13.99 21.00 0.46
C ASP A 319 -15.10 21.88 -0.13
N ASP A 320 -16.31 21.31 -0.21
CA ASP A 320 -17.43 21.98 -0.85
C ASP A 320 -18.09 23.13 -0.10
N GLY A 321 -17.80 23.27 1.19
CA GLY A 321 -18.31 24.31 2.07
C GLY A 321 -17.51 25.59 2.04
N MET A 322 -16.46 25.63 1.22
CA MET A 322 -15.69 26.81 0.89
C MET A 322 -15.99 27.24 -0.55
N GLU A 323 -16.49 28.46 -0.70
CA GLU A 323 -16.52 29.23 -1.94
C GLU A 323 -15.20 29.97 -2.09
N ILE A 324 -14.71 30.06 -3.32
CA ILE A 324 -13.44 30.70 -3.64
C ILE A 324 -13.70 32.01 -4.40
N ASP A 325 -13.15 33.10 -3.88
CA ASP A 325 -13.06 34.40 -4.57
C ASP A 325 -11.59 34.84 -4.60
N ASP A 326 -11.09 35.23 -5.76
CA ASP A 326 -9.67 35.57 -5.99
C ASP A 326 -8.68 34.58 -5.32
N HIS A 327 -8.89 33.28 -5.54
CA HIS A 327 -8.11 32.17 -4.95
C HIS A 327 -8.13 32.07 -3.42
N ARG A 328 -9.06 32.77 -2.75
CA ARG A 328 -9.26 32.76 -1.29
C ARG A 328 -10.60 32.13 -0.92
N PRO A 329 -10.64 31.25 0.09
CA PRO A 329 -11.87 30.89 0.75
C PRO A 329 -12.58 32.12 1.32
N VAL A 330 -13.86 32.30 0.98
CA VAL A 330 -14.72 33.37 1.53
C VAL A 330 -15.87 32.85 2.39
N THR A 331 -16.11 31.54 2.36
CA THR A 331 -17.06 30.84 3.24
C THR A 331 -16.38 29.65 3.91
N ILE A 332 -17.02 29.15 4.96
CA ILE A 332 -16.64 27.93 5.69
C ILE A 332 -17.92 27.22 6.17
N GLY A 333 -18.00 25.90 5.97
CA GLY A 333 -19.20 25.13 6.28
C GLY A 333 -20.48 25.68 5.60
N HIS A 334 -20.37 26.16 4.35
CA HIS A 334 -21.46 26.78 3.57
C HIS A 334 -22.00 28.09 4.16
N LYS A 335 -21.25 28.75 5.04
CA LYS A 335 -21.65 30.01 5.70
C LYS A 335 -20.54 31.05 5.61
N PRO A 336 -20.87 32.35 5.67
CA PRO A 336 -19.86 33.38 5.91
C PRO A 336 -19.11 33.11 7.23
N PRO A 337 -17.82 33.45 7.32
CA PRO A 337 -17.08 33.36 8.57
C PRO A 337 -17.69 34.28 9.63
N VAL A 338 -17.53 33.89 10.89
CA VAL A 338 -17.92 34.67 12.06
C VAL A 338 -17.05 35.94 12.10
N GLU A 339 -17.65 37.08 12.44
CA GLU A 339 -16.95 38.38 12.44
C GLU A 339 -15.79 38.48 13.45
N ASP A 340 -15.83 37.64 14.50
CA ASP A 340 -14.74 37.53 15.48
C ASP A 340 -13.50 36.87 14.86
N ALA A 341 -12.43 37.65 14.70
CA ALA A 341 -11.18 37.20 14.10
C ALA A 341 -10.46 36.11 14.91
N GLU A 342 -10.77 35.97 16.20
CA GLU A 342 -10.20 34.94 17.07
C GLU A 342 -11.05 33.66 17.10
N HIS A 343 -12.20 33.64 16.43
CA HIS A 343 -13.04 32.45 16.32
C HIS A 343 -12.26 31.32 15.64
N LEU A 344 -12.18 30.18 16.32
CA LEU A 344 -11.46 29.01 15.84
C LEU A 344 -12.42 28.08 15.12
N TYR A 345 -12.03 27.73 13.89
CA TYR A 345 -12.65 26.69 13.11
C TYR A 345 -11.80 25.42 13.21
N VAL A 346 -12.46 24.28 13.28
CA VAL A 346 -11.81 22.98 13.25
C VAL A 346 -11.65 22.57 11.79
N VAL A 347 -10.40 22.49 11.33
CA VAL A 347 -10.07 22.17 9.93
C VAL A 347 -9.39 20.82 9.83
N ALA A 348 -9.97 19.89 9.07
CA ALA A 348 -9.36 18.62 8.75
C ALA A 348 -8.19 18.80 7.77
N CYS A 349 -6.99 18.31 8.11
CA CYS A 349 -5.83 18.38 7.23
C CYS A 349 -4.83 17.25 7.49
N ASP A 350 -3.97 16.97 6.51
CA ASP A 350 -2.88 16.01 6.65
C ASP A 350 -1.72 16.58 7.49
N THR A 351 -1.12 15.77 8.36
CA THR A 351 -0.01 16.20 9.24
C THR A 351 1.21 16.77 8.49
N ARG A 352 1.45 16.37 7.24
CA ARG A 352 2.53 16.95 6.40
C ARG A 352 2.15 18.36 5.94
N VAL A 353 0.87 18.64 5.69
CA VAL A 353 0.41 19.99 5.33
C VAL A 353 0.73 20.96 6.46
N MET A 354 0.44 20.60 7.71
CA MET A 354 0.79 21.40 8.89
C MET A 354 2.29 21.73 8.97
N ARG A 355 3.15 20.79 8.58
CA ARG A 355 4.62 20.94 8.68
C ARG A 355 5.26 21.58 7.44
N ARG A 356 4.62 21.52 6.28
CA ARG A 356 5.19 21.90 4.97
C ARG A 356 4.61 23.18 4.39
N ASN A 357 3.36 23.51 4.69
CA ASN A 357 2.78 24.80 4.32
C ASN A 357 3.33 25.88 5.26
N ASP A 358 3.94 26.94 4.72
CA ASP A 358 4.64 27.93 5.54
C ASP A 358 3.71 28.65 6.54
N VAL A 359 2.49 29.00 6.11
CA VAL A 359 1.49 29.66 6.96
C VAL A 359 1.06 28.75 8.11
N LEU A 360 0.74 27.48 7.80
CA LEU A 360 0.31 26.52 8.82
C LEU A 360 1.44 26.11 9.75
N ARG A 361 2.67 25.97 9.24
CA ARG A 361 3.85 25.68 10.07
C ARG A 361 4.07 26.79 11.08
N GLU A 362 4.09 28.04 10.62
CA GLU A 362 4.28 29.20 11.50
C GLU A 362 3.14 29.36 12.53
N TYR A 363 1.91 28.97 12.17
CA TYR A 363 0.79 28.91 13.12
C TYR A 363 1.00 27.81 14.17
N CYS A 364 1.31 26.58 13.73
CA CYS A 364 1.53 25.44 14.62
C CYS A 364 2.71 25.66 15.58
N ASP A 365 3.79 26.30 15.12
CA ASP A 365 4.96 26.63 15.95
C ASP A 365 4.61 27.64 17.06
N ARG A 366 3.62 28.52 16.81
CA ARG A 366 3.16 29.54 17.77
C ARG A 366 2.05 29.05 18.70
N HIS A 367 1.27 28.08 18.26
CA HIS A 367 0.11 27.55 18.96
C HIS A 367 0.24 26.05 19.18
N VAL A 368 1.35 25.62 19.77
CA VAL A 368 1.66 24.20 20.02
C VAL A 368 0.56 23.53 20.85
N GLU A 369 -0.12 24.27 21.72
CA GLU A 369 -1.26 23.81 22.51
C GLU A 369 -2.51 23.45 21.69
N ARG A 370 -2.56 23.84 20.41
CA ARG A 370 -3.68 23.56 19.48
C ARG A 370 -3.33 22.50 18.45
N VAL A 371 -2.07 22.04 18.43
CA VAL A 371 -1.59 21.04 17.46
C VAL A 371 -1.96 19.65 18.00
N PRO A 372 -2.77 18.85 17.27
CA PRO A 372 -3.07 17.49 17.68
C PRO A 372 -1.80 16.63 17.79
N PRO A 373 -1.76 15.64 18.70
CA PRO A 373 -0.60 14.76 18.83
C PRO A 373 -0.40 13.90 17.58
N ASP A 374 0.83 13.41 17.38
CA ASP A 374 1.24 12.68 16.16
C ASP A 374 0.43 11.40 15.89
N ASP A 375 -0.25 10.85 16.91
CA ASP A 375 -1.09 9.66 16.85
C ASP A 375 -2.60 9.95 16.81
N ALA A 376 -3.03 11.22 16.85
CA ALA A 376 -4.45 11.60 16.74
C ALA A 376 -5.03 11.37 15.33
N GLY A 377 -4.18 11.23 14.32
CA GLY A 377 -4.61 11.22 12.94
C GLY A 377 -5.17 9.88 12.47
N ARG A 378 -6.23 9.94 11.67
CA ARG A 378 -6.85 8.77 11.04
C ARG A 378 -6.43 8.67 9.57
N PRO A 379 -6.09 7.49 9.02
CA PRO A 379 -5.68 7.38 7.63
C PRO A 379 -6.81 7.76 6.65
N VAL A 380 -6.48 8.45 5.56
CA VAL A 380 -7.43 8.95 4.55
C VAL A 380 -8.35 7.88 3.96
N LEU A 381 -7.85 6.71 3.56
CA LEU A 381 -8.67 5.68 2.89
C LEU A 381 -9.79 5.11 3.78
N PRO A 382 -9.54 4.73 5.04
CA PRO A 382 -10.61 4.41 5.99
C PRO A 382 -11.66 5.50 6.14
N LEU A 383 -11.26 6.79 6.20
CA LEU A 383 -12.22 7.90 6.28
C LEU A 383 -13.08 8.00 5.02
N LEU A 384 -12.50 7.79 3.84
CA LEU A 384 -13.27 7.76 2.59
C LEU A 384 -14.24 6.58 2.54
N ALA A 385 -13.81 5.39 2.97
CA ALA A 385 -14.69 4.22 3.04
C ALA A 385 -15.87 4.47 3.99
N GLU A 386 -15.60 5.07 5.15
CA GLU A 386 -16.61 5.49 6.11
C GLU A 386 -17.59 6.50 5.49
N PHE A 387 -17.08 7.53 4.81
CA PHE A 387 -17.92 8.52 4.12
C PHE A 387 -18.89 7.88 3.14
N PHE A 388 -18.38 7.07 2.20
CA PHE A 388 -19.21 6.48 1.15
C PHE A 388 -20.20 5.45 1.72
N CYS A 389 -19.80 4.62 2.69
CA CYS A 389 -20.74 3.72 3.37
C CYS A 389 -21.82 4.48 4.14
N GLY A 390 -21.47 5.59 4.78
CA GLY A 390 -22.42 6.48 5.45
C GLY A 390 -23.41 7.12 4.46
N GLN A 391 -22.96 7.50 3.27
CA GLN A 391 -23.84 7.97 2.19
C GLN A 391 -24.83 6.89 1.73
N LEU A 392 -24.39 5.63 1.62
CA LEU A 392 -25.28 4.51 1.29
C LEU A 392 -26.33 4.29 2.37
N TRP A 393 -25.95 4.34 3.65
CA TRP A 393 -26.90 4.26 4.77
C TRP A 393 -27.92 5.40 4.76
N ARG A 394 -27.47 6.65 4.53
CA ARG A 394 -28.38 7.81 4.40
C ARG A 394 -29.38 7.60 3.26
N ARG A 395 -28.91 7.20 2.08
CA ARG A 395 -29.77 6.93 0.92
C ARG A 395 -30.75 5.78 1.18
N LEU A 396 -30.34 4.70 1.86
CA LEU A 396 -31.24 3.61 2.25
C LEU A 396 -32.35 4.10 3.19
N ILE A 397 -31.99 4.86 4.23
CA ILE A 397 -32.96 5.39 5.19
C ILE A 397 -33.91 6.36 4.50
N ASP A 398 -33.39 7.27 3.68
CA ASP A 398 -34.19 8.26 2.95
C ASP A 398 -35.11 7.61 1.91
N SER A 399 -34.75 6.45 1.34
CA SER A 399 -35.61 5.71 0.42
C SER A 399 -36.93 5.23 1.05
N THR A 400 -37.04 5.25 2.38
CA THR A 400 -38.27 4.92 3.12
C THR A 400 -39.17 6.13 3.38
N ASN A 401 -38.66 7.34 3.19
CA ASN A 401 -39.44 8.57 3.33
C ASN A 401 -40.08 8.93 1.98
N GLY A 402 -41.41 9.08 1.94
CA GLY A 402 -42.05 9.76 0.81
C GLY A 402 -41.47 11.16 0.62
N LEU A 403 -41.44 11.64 -0.63
CA LEU A 403 -40.70 12.81 -1.18
C LEU A 403 -40.81 14.19 -0.48
N GLU A 404 -41.29 14.33 0.76
CA GLU A 404 -41.67 15.64 1.34
C GLU A 404 -41.02 16.07 2.68
N GLN A 405 -39.99 15.42 3.24
CA GLN A 405 -39.37 15.92 4.49
C GLN A 405 -37.86 15.66 4.60
N ALA A 406 -37.07 16.50 3.95
CA ALA A 406 -35.61 16.37 3.86
C ALA A 406 -34.78 16.98 5.01
N GLN A 407 -35.31 17.22 6.21
CA GLN A 407 -34.53 17.93 7.25
C GLN A 407 -34.76 17.50 8.70
N THR A 408 -35.33 16.32 8.94
CA THR A 408 -35.31 15.74 10.28
C THR A 408 -35.31 14.22 10.14
N LEU A 409 -34.15 13.58 10.35
CA LEU A 409 -34.04 12.13 10.56
C LEU A 409 -34.79 11.80 11.86
N ARG A 410 -36.13 11.73 11.78
CA ARG A 410 -36.96 11.39 12.92
C ARG A 410 -36.72 9.92 13.21
N THR A 411 -36.69 9.58 14.49
CA THR A 411 -36.66 8.22 15.04
C THR A 411 -37.59 7.23 14.29
N ALA A 412 -38.70 7.72 13.73
CA ALA A 412 -39.62 6.96 12.89
C ALA A 412 -39.01 6.46 11.56
N SER A 413 -38.21 7.27 10.85
CA SER A 413 -37.59 6.86 9.58
C SER A 413 -36.57 5.74 9.76
N ILE A 414 -35.87 5.71 10.91
CA ILE A 414 -34.91 4.64 11.21
C ILE A 414 -35.62 3.32 11.47
N SER A 415 -36.76 3.32 12.19
CA SER A 415 -37.56 2.10 12.36
C SER A 415 -38.11 1.60 11.04
N SER A 416 -38.63 2.49 10.21
CA SER A 416 -39.16 2.12 8.89
C SER A 416 -38.06 1.57 7.97
N ALA A 417 -36.86 2.14 8.02
CA ALA A 417 -35.69 1.61 7.33
C ALA A 417 -35.31 0.23 7.87
N PHE A 418 -35.25 0.05 9.19
CA PHE A 418 -34.94 -1.24 9.81
C PHE A 418 -35.93 -2.33 9.37
N SER A 419 -37.23 -2.10 9.53
CA SER A 419 -38.27 -3.06 9.11
C SER A 419 -38.36 -3.26 7.59
N MET A 420 -37.80 -2.35 6.79
CA MET A 420 -37.71 -2.52 5.34
C MET A 420 -36.53 -3.44 4.96
N ILE A 421 -35.46 -3.40 5.73
CA ILE A 421 -34.26 -4.20 5.50
C ILE A 421 -34.42 -5.60 6.12
N ASP A 422 -34.96 -5.69 7.35
CA ASP A 422 -35.32 -6.94 8.06
C ASP A 422 -36.50 -7.63 7.34
N ALA A 423 -36.19 -8.36 6.28
CA ALA A 423 -37.16 -8.89 5.34
C ALA A 423 -37.90 -10.10 5.92
N ASP A 424 -37.21 -10.89 6.75
CA ASP A 424 -37.79 -12.07 7.40
C ASP A 424 -38.47 -11.74 8.76
N ASN A 425 -38.31 -10.50 9.25
CA ASN A 425 -38.86 -9.97 10.51
C ASN A 425 -38.35 -10.73 11.74
N ASN A 426 -37.10 -11.19 11.72
CA ASN A 426 -36.47 -11.88 12.85
C ASN A 426 -35.93 -10.90 13.92
N GLY A 427 -35.94 -9.59 13.64
CA GLY A 427 -35.52 -8.53 14.55
C GLY A 427 -34.03 -8.17 14.50
N VAL A 428 -33.28 -8.74 13.55
CA VAL A 428 -31.89 -8.41 13.22
C VAL A 428 -31.73 -8.32 11.70
N VAL A 429 -30.79 -7.50 11.23
CA VAL A 429 -30.43 -7.41 9.82
C VAL A 429 -29.13 -8.15 9.58
N ASP A 430 -29.13 -9.11 8.67
CA ASP A 430 -27.92 -9.81 8.23
C ASP A 430 -27.34 -9.27 6.89
N ALA A 431 -26.23 -9.86 6.45
CA ALA A 431 -25.57 -9.46 5.20
C ALA A 431 -26.41 -9.71 3.95
N ALA A 432 -27.22 -10.78 3.93
CA ALA A 432 -28.04 -11.11 2.78
C ALA A 432 -29.20 -10.11 2.65
N GLU A 433 -29.86 -9.81 3.77
CA GLU A 433 -30.92 -8.81 3.85
C GLU A 433 -30.44 -7.42 3.47
N LEU A 434 -29.28 -6.99 4.01
CA LEU A 434 -28.70 -5.71 3.63
C LEU A 434 -28.28 -5.68 2.15
N THR A 435 -27.76 -6.78 1.61
CA THR A 435 -27.43 -6.89 0.18
C THR A 435 -28.67 -6.70 -0.68
N GLU A 436 -29.77 -7.39 -0.36
CA GLU A 436 -31.03 -7.30 -1.08
C GLU A 436 -31.62 -5.88 -0.99
N ALA A 437 -31.57 -5.25 0.18
CA ALA A 437 -32.05 -3.88 0.36
C ALA A 437 -31.23 -2.87 -0.47
N VAL A 438 -29.89 -2.98 -0.46
CA VAL A 438 -29.01 -2.13 -1.29
C VAL A 438 -29.28 -2.35 -2.77
N GLU A 439 -29.39 -3.59 -3.22
CA GLU A 439 -29.63 -3.90 -4.64
C GLU A 439 -30.97 -3.33 -5.11
N ASN A 440 -32.04 -3.53 -4.33
CA ASN A 440 -33.39 -3.10 -4.69
C ASN A 440 -33.59 -1.59 -4.60
N ARG A 441 -32.90 -0.89 -3.69
CA ARG A 441 -33.10 0.55 -3.43
C ARG A 441 -32.05 1.45 -4.07
N LEU A 442 -30.79 1.02 -4.09
CA LEU A 442 -29.66 1.82 -4.55
C LEU A 442 -29.07 1.31 -5.87
N GLY A 443 -29.29 0.04 -6.20
CA GLY A 443 -28.88 -0.58 -7.46
C GLY A 443 -27.77 -1.62 -7.30
N HIS A 444 -27.76 -2.60 -8.21
CA HIS A 444 -26.88 -3.77 -8.19
C HIS A 444 -25.37 -3.46 -8.15
N ARG A 445 -24.91 -2.28 -8.60
CA ARG A 445 -23.48 -1.94 -8.59
C ARG A 445 -22.96 -1.69 -7.17
N LEU A 446 -23.84 -1.20 -6.29
CA LEU A 446 -23.52 -0.82 -4.91
C LEU A 446 -23.69 -2.00 -3.92
N SER A 447 -24.32 -3.10 -4.33
CA SER A 447 -24.60 -4.27 -3.48
C SER A 447 -23.47 -5.32 -3.47
N SER A 448 -22.24 -4.93 -3.85
CA SER A 448 -21.10 -5.86 -3.77
C SER A 448 -20.88 -6.31 -2.31
N ARG A 449 -20.56 -7.59 -2.12
CA ARG A 449 -20.33 -8.19 -0.80
C ARG A 449 -19.43 -7.35 0.10
N ILE A 450 -18.34 -6.82 -0.46
CA ILE A 450 -17.36 -6.02 0.30
C ILE A 450 -17.96 -4.71 0.78
N VAL A 451 -18.74 -4.02 -0.04
CA VAL A 451 -19.42 -2.78 0.37
C VAL A 451 -20.42 -3.08 1.48
N VAL A 452 -21.20 -4.14 1.33
CA VAL A 452 -22.19 -4.56 2.33
C VAL A 452 -21.51 -4.95 3.65
N GLU A 453 -20.40 -5.72 3.62
CA GLU A 453 -19.63 -6.06 4.81
C GLU A 453 -19.07 -4.80 5.52
N GLN A 454 -18.63 -3.79 4.77
CA GLN A 454 -18.20 -2.51 5.36
C GLN A 454 -19.38 -1.71 5.94
N MET A 455 -20.54 -1.72 5.25
CA MET A 455 -21.76 -1.10 5.77
C MET A 455 -22.25 -1.77 7.05
N LEU A 456 -22.18 -3.11 7.13
CA LEU A 456 -22.48 -3.86 8.35
C LEU A 456 -21.54 -3.48 9.48
N SER A 457 -20.22 -3.57 9.24
CA SER A 457 -19.20 -3.28 10.25
C SER A 457 -19.27 -1.84 10.79
N MET A 458 -19.86 -0.91 10.05
CA MET A 458 -20.09 0.46 10.50
C MET A 458 -21.19 0.57 11.57
N MET A 459 -22.19 -0.32 11.52
CA MET A 459 -23.35 -0.29 12.43
C MET A 459 -23.26 -1.32 13.55
N ASP A 460 -22.68 -2.49 13.26
CA ASP A 460 -22.45 -3.61 14.18
C ASP A 460 -21.45 -3.22 15.29
N GLN A 461 -21.95 -3.05 16.52
CA GLN A 461 -21.14 -2.54 17.64
C GLN A 461 -20.48 -3.66 18.44
N ASP A 462 -21.07 -4.85 18.45
CA ASP A 462 -20.56 -6.01 19.17
C ASP A 462 -19.75 -6.97 18.29
N SER A 463 -19.65 -6.67 16.99
CA SER A 463 -18.93 -7.44 15.96
C SER A 463 -19.48 -8.85 15.78
N ASN A 464 -20.78 -9.05 15.98
CA ASN A 464 -21.44 -10.36 15.81
C ASN A 464 -21.86 -10.65 14.36
N GLY A 465 -21.73 -9.68 13.45
CA GLY A 465 -22.08 -9.78 12.03
C GLY A 465 -23.55 -9.49 11.70
N LEU A 466 -24.33 -9.01 12.66
CA LEU A 466 -25.75 -8.67 12.57
C LEU A 466 -25.98 -7.24 13.06
N ILE A 467 -27.06 -6.61 12.61
CA ILE A 467 -27.46 -5.28 13.08
C ILE A 467 -28.81 -5.36 13.79
N THR A 468 -28.87 -4.94 15.04
CA THR A 468 -30.12 -4.69 15.76
C THR A 468 -30.67 -3.28 15.45
N GLU A 469 -31.98 -3.05 15.67
CA GLU A 469 -32.56 -1.71 15.51
C GLU A 469 -31.85 -0.67 16.40
N GLN A 470 -31.42 -1.07 17.60
CA GLN A 470 -30.68 -0.23 18.51
C GLN A 470 -29.30 0.15 17.95
N GLU A 471 -28.58 -0.80 17.36
CA GLU A 471 -27.30 -0.55 16.71
C GLU A 471 -27.45 0.36 15.51
N LEU A 472 -28.44 0.13 14.65
CA LEU A 472 -28.73 1.02 13.52
C LEU A 472 -29.01 2.44 14.00
N ARG A 473 -29.85 2.61 15.03
CA ARG A 473 -30.13 3.94 15.62
C ARG A 473 -28.88 4.60 16.16
N SER A 474 -28.08 3.86 16.91
CA SER A 474 -26.86 4.36 17.55
C SER A 474 -25.80 4.73 16.50
N GLY A 475 -25.58 3.88 15.50
CA GLY A 475 -24.68 4.14 14.38
C GLY A 475 -25.12 5.34 13.55
N VAL A 476 -26.40 5.42 13.17
CA VAL A 476 -26.96 6.57 12.44
C VAL A 476 -26.85 7.86 13.25
N ALA A 477 -27.12 7.82 14.56
CA ALA A 477 -26.92 8.97 15.44
C ALA A 477 -25.45 9.44 15.45
N LYS A 478 -24.49 8.51 15.53
CA LYS A 478 -23.06 8.84 15.42
C LYS A 478 -22.70 9.47 14.08
N MET A 479 -23.26 8.97 12.97
CA MET A 479 -23.03 9.52 11.63
C MET A 479 -23.60 10.94 11.42
N ILE A 480 -24.70 11.30 12.13
CA ILE A 480 -25.38 12.59 11.97
C ILE A 480 -24.85 13.61 12.96
N CYS A 481 -24.83 13.25 14.24
CA CYS A 481 -24.51 14.17 15.33
C CYS A 481 -23.01 14.39 15.48
N GLY A 482 -22.19 13.49 14.92
CA GLY A 482 -20.77 13.43 15.19
C GLY A 482 -20.44 13.08 16.63
N HIS A 483 -19.22 12.63 16.85
CA HIS A 483 -18.59 12.90 18.15
C HIS A 483 -18.14 14.37 18.10
N GLU A 484 -18.01 15.05 19.24
CA GLU A 484 -17.23 16.29 19.26
C GLU A 484 -15.92 16.01 18.51
N PRO A 485 -15.51 16.87 17.55
CA PRO A 485 -14.23 16.67 16.89
C PRO A 485 -13.21 16.46 17.99
N VAL A 486 -12.47 15.36 17.91
CA VAL A 486 -11.52 14.97 18.95
C VAL A 486 -10.37 15.97 18.89
N ILE A 487 -10.59 17.13 19.51
CA ILE A 487 -9.59 18.11 19.89
C ILE A 487 -8.97 17.50 21.14
N VAL A 488 -7.93 16.67 20.98
CA VAL A 488 -7.13 16.20 22.12
C VAL A 488 -6.19 17.32 22.53
#